data_AF-A0A1U7NPD8-F1
#
_entry.id   AF-A0A1U7NPD8-F1
#
_cell.length_a   1.000
_cell.length_b   1.000
_cell.length_c   1.000
_cell.angle_alpha   90.00
_cell.angle_beta   90.00
_cell.angle_gamma   90.00
#
_symmetry.space_group_name_H-M   'P 1'
#
loop_
_entity.id
_entity.type
_entity.pdbx_description
1 polymer ?
#
loop_
_entity_poly.entity_id
_entity_poly.type
_entity_poly.pdbx_seq_one_letter_code
_entity_poly.pdbx_strand_id
1 'polypeptide(L)'
;MRWIKKGWIALFGISLLLMSACSKTNFQEVEVSMQEVETMFENKESFQLLVERDNCPFCESLNQYIEDTKQGHALTVYKLDTTDFEFSKRKQEDEVLQSSTEEGQKFLEKFPYFLYTPTIYTIQDGVVRSAAIGFNEENKTMSEWNVDSSIDWDKADEVDVWKYLER
;
A
#
# COMPACT_ATOMS: atom_id res chain seq x y z
N MET A 1 9.26 59.09 47.73
CA MET A 1 10.30 58.03 47.70
C MET A 1 9.94 56.98 48.76
N ARG A 2 9.25 55.91 48.37
CA ARG A 2 8.75 54.87 49.28
C ARG A 2 9.25 53.53 48.74
N TRP A 3 10.29 53.01 49.38
CA TRP A 3 10.86 51.69 49.12
C TRP A 3 10.08 50.65 49.93
N ILE A 4 9.49 49.66 49.26
CA ILE A 4 8.88 48.48 49.91
C ILE A 4 9.67 47.24 49.52
N LYS A 5 9.83 46.42 50.55
CA LYS A 5 10.76 45.31 50.76
C LYS A 5 10.44 44.06 49.92
N LYS A 6 11.52 43.37 49.54
CA LYS A 6 11.76 41.92 49.53
C LYS A 6 10.56 40.96 49.67
N GLY A 7 10.48 40.04 48.70
CA GLY A 7 10.64 38.60 48.98
C GLY A 7 9.36 37.78 49.07
N TRP A 8 9.12 36.97 48.03
CA TRP A 8 8.66 35.57 48.03
C TRP A 8 7.89 35.30 46.74
N ILE A 9 8.23 34.21 46.06
CA ILE A 9 7.31 33.13 45.64
C ILE A 9 8.19 32.01 45.07
N ALA A 10 8.12 30.87 45.74
CA ALA A 10 8.66 29.60 45.30
C ALA A 10 7.88 29.12 44.07
N LEU A 11 8.59 28.71 43.02
CA LEU A 11 8.00 27.96 41.91
C LEU A 11 8.58 26.55 41.93
N PHE A 12 7.75 25.64 42.42
CA PHE A 12 7.84 24.19 42.26
C PHE A 12 8.07 23.86 40.78
N GLY A 13 9.30 23.47 40.43
CA GLY A 13 9.61 22.90 39.13
C GLY A 13 9.06 21.48 39.06
N ILE A 14 7.78 21.33 38.73
CA ILE A 14 7.18 20.06 38.34
C ILE A 14 7.84 19.69 37.00
N SER A 15 8.83 18.79 37.05
CA SER A 15 9.35 18.13 35.87
C SER A 15 8.23 17.29 35.26
N LEU A 16 7.55 17.83 34.26
CA LEU A 16 6.73 17.04 33.34
C LEU A 16 7.66 16.02 32.69
N LEU A 17 7.61 14.80 33.20
CA LEU A 17 7.97 13.59 32.46
C LEU A 17 7.04 13.54 31.25
N LEU A 18 7.50 14.14 30.14
CA LEU A 18 6.98 13.88 28.81
C LEU A 18 7.33 12.42 28.49
N MET A 19 6.49 11.50 28.96
CA MET A 19 6.34 10.20 28.32
C MET A 19 5.67 10.48 26.97
N SER A 20 6.48 10.84 25.98
CA SER A 20 6.12 10.66 24.58
C SER A 20 6.03 9.15 24.37
N ALA A 21 4.88 8.59 24.72
CA ALA A 21 4.45 7.33 24.15
C ALA A 21 4.39 7.56 22.64
N CYS A 22 5.43 7.17 21.92
CA CYS A 22 5.35 6.92 20.50
C CYS A 22 4.27 5.85 20.34
N SER A 23 3.04 6.28 20.10
CA SER A 23 2.04 5.43 19.48
C SER A 23 2.60 5.11 18.11
N LYS A 24 3.33 3.99 17.98
CA LYS A 24 3.50 3.35 16.68
C LYS A 24 2.08 3.13 16.18
N THR A 25 1.66 3.92 15.20
CA THR A 25 0.38 3.72 14.54
C THR A 25 0.41 2.32 13.97
N ASN A 26 -0.55 1.47 14.32
CA ASN A 26 -0.63 0.12 13.79
C ASN A 26 -0.82 0.17 12.27
N PHE A 27 -0.48 -0.92 11.58
CA PHE A 27 -0.84 -1.15 10.19
C PHE A 27 -2.31 -0.80 9.91
N GLN A 28 -2.54 -0.09 8.80
CA GLN A 28 -3.87 0.32 8.36
C GLN A 28 -4.07 -0.04 6.89
N GLU A 29 -5.19 -0.68 6.60
CA GLU A 29 -5.74 -0.77 5.24
C GLU A 29 -6.81 0.29 5.05
N VAL A 30 -6.71 1.04 3.97
CA VAL A 30 -7.68 2.07 3.59
C VAL A 30 -8.24 1.73 2.23
N GLU A 31 -9.53 1.41 2.17
CA GLU A 31 -10.23 1.19 0.91
C GLU A 31 -10.31 2.49 0.12
N VAL A 32 -10.02 2.41 -1.18
CA VAL A 32 -10.03 3.53 -2.11
C VAL A 32 -10.74 3.15 -3.41
N SER A 33 -11.40 4.15 -3.99
CA SER A 33 -11.93 4.11 -5.35
C SER A 33 -10.86 4.41 -6.39
N MET A 34 -11.14 4.09 -7.66
CA MET A 34 -10.24 4.48 -8.76
C MET A 34 -10.06 6.00 -8.84
N GLN A 35 -11.11 6.79 -8.56
CA GLN A 35 -11.04 8.25 -8.55
C GLN A 35 -10.08 8.79 -7.48
N GLU A 36 -10.08 8.18 -6.29
CA GLU A 36 -9.13 8.55 -5.23
C GLU A 36 -7.70 8.21 -5.63
N VAL A 37 -7.48 7.02 -6.22
CA VAL A 37 -6.17 6.64 -6.76
C VAL A 37 -5.69 7.62 -7.84
N GLU A 38 -6.57 8.03 -8.77
CA GLU A 38 -6.24 9.06 -9.78
C GLU A 38 -5.80 10.37 -9.12
N THR A 39 -6.54 10.82 -8.10
CA THR A 39 -6.22 12.04 -7.34
C THR A 39 -4.85 11.94 -6.67
N MET A 40 -4.51 10.78 -6.08
CA MET A 40 -3.21 10.53 -5.47
C MET A 40 -2.07 10.59 -6.51
N PHE A 41 -2.29 10.08 -7.73
CA PHE A 41 -1.35 10.22 -8.83
C PHE A 41 -1.18 11.68 -9.27
N GLU A 42 -2.26 12.44 -9.42
CA GLU A 42 -2.23 13.86 -9.80
C GLU A 42 -1.47 14.72 -8.76
N ASN A 43 -1.66 14.39 -7.48
CA ASN A 43 -0.96 15.02 -6.36
C ASN A 43 0.50 14.58 -6.22
N LYS A 44 0.95 13.61 -7.03
CA LYS A 44 2.29 13.00 -6.95
C LYS A 44 2.59 12.41 -5.58
N GLU A 45 1.60 11.76 -4.98
CA GLU A 45 1.75 11.11 -3.69
C GLU A 45 2.66 9.87 -3.82
N SER A 46 3.23 9.46 -2.69
CA SER A 46 3.96 8.20 -2.54
C SER A 46 3.18 7.29 -1.62
N PHE A 47 2.81 6.11 -2.10
CA PHE A 47 1.90 5.20 -1.40
C PHE A 47 2.05 3.77 -1.92
N GLN A 48 1.48 2.82 -1.16
CA GLN A 48 1.34 1.43 -1.58
C GLN A 48 -0.11 1.14 -1.90
N LEU A 49 -0.34 0.47 -3.02
CA LEU A 49 -1.65 0.12 -3.52
C LEU A 49 -1.76 -1.40 -3.67
N LEU A 50 -2.54 -2.03 -2.79
CA LEU A 50 -2.97 -3.42 -2.90
C LEU A 50 -4.18 -3.49 -3.84
N VAL A 51 -4.04 -4.21 -4.93
CA VAL A 51 -5.08 -4.44 -5.94
C VAL A 51 -5.58 -5.87 -5.82
N GLU A 52 -6.89 -6.00 -5.61
CA GLU A 52 -7.57 -7.28 -5.41
C GLU A 52 -8.86 -7.37 -6.23
N ARG A 53 -9.50 -8.54 -6.15
CA ARG A 53 -10.83 -8.79 -6.71
C ARG A 53 -11.52 -9.90 -5.92
N ASP A 54 -12.83 -9.95 -6.01
CA ASP A 54 -13.66 -11.00 -5.42
C ASP A 54 -13.34 -12.39 -5.98
N ASN A 55 -13.60 -13.41 -5.17
CA ASN A 55 -13.37 -14.82 -5.50
C ASN A 55 -11.90 -15.10 -5.89
N CYS A 56 -10.96 -14.46 -5.19
CA CYS A 56 -9.53 -14.61 -5.36
C CYS A 56 -8.92 -15.30 -4.14
N PRO A 57 -8.69 -16.63 -4.17
CA PRO A 57 -8.14 -17.37 -3.03
C PRO A 57 -6.76 -16.87 -2.56
N PHE A 58 -5.94 -16.38 -3.49
CA PHE A 58 -4.63 -15.79 -3.16
C PHE A 58 -4.75 -14.45 -2.44
N CYS A 59 -5.79 -13.66 -2.76
CA CYS A 59 -6.09 -12.39 -2.11
C CYS A 59 -6.59 -12.66 -0.68
N GLU A 60 -7.52 -13.61 -0.52
CA GLU A 60 -7.99 -14.07 0.80
C GLU A 60 -6.83 -14.55 1.68
N SER A 61 -5.91 -15.33 1.10
CA SER A 61 -4.73 -15.85 1.81
C SER A 61 -3.75 -14.76 2.21
N LEU A 62 -3.51 -13.77 1.34
CA LEU A 62 -2.67 -12.62 1.64
C LEU A 62 -3.29 -11.77 2.75
N ASN A 63 -4.58 -11.47 2.66
CA ASN A 63 -5.30 -10.69 3.67
C ASN A 63 -5.30 -11.39 5.04
N GLN A 64 -5.50 -12.71 5.07
CA GLN A 64 -5.40 -13.48 6.31
C GLN A 64 -3.99 -13.42 6.90
N TYR A 65 -2.95 -13.57 6.06
CA TYR A 65 -1.57 -13.45 6.51
C TYR A 65 -1.28 -12.05 7.08
N ILE A 66 -1.70 -10.99 6.39
CA ILE A 66 -1.55 -9.61 6.86
C ILE A 66 -2.27 -9.42 8.20
N GLU A 67 -3.53 -9.85 8.32
CA GLU A 67 -4.30 -9.75 9.57
C GLU A 67 -3.60 -10.44 10.74
N ASP A 68 -3.07 -11.63 10.52
CA ASP A 68 -2.40 -12.44 11.55
C ASP A 68 -1.04 -11.84 11.97
N THR A 69 -0.38 -11.12 11.07
CA THR A 69 1.02 -10.70 11.26
C THR A 69 1.23 -9.19 11.36
N LYS A 70 0.20 -8.36 11.16
CA LYS A 70 0.30 -6.89 11.16
C LYS A 70 0.79 -6.25 12.46
N GLN A 71 0.83 -6.99 13.57
CA GLN A 71 1.30 -6.46 14.85
C GLN A 71 2.79 -6.09 14.78
N GLY A 72 3.10 -4.83 15.07
CA GLY A 72 4.47 -4.31 15.04
C GLY A 72 4.86 -3.59 13.75
N HIS A 73 4.04 -3.72 12.71
CA HIS A 73 4.17 -3.01 11.44
C HIS A 73 3.36 -1.70 11.50
N ALA A 74 3.98 -0.59 11.07
CA ALA A 74 3.44 0.76 11.22
C ALA A 74 3.44 1.51 9.89
N LEU A 75 2.52 1.13 8.99
CA LEU A 75 2.35 1.72 7.67
C LEU A 75 0.87 1.72 7.25
N THR A 76 0.57 2.42 6.16
CA THR A 76 -0.75 2.45 5.52
C THR A 76 -0.64 1.84 4.13
N VAL A 77 -1.52 0.89 3.83
CA VAL A 77 -1.70 0.33 2.49
C VAL A 77 -3.09 0.72 1.99
N TYR A 78 -3.16 1.28 0.79
CA TYR A 78 -4.43 1.59 0.15
C TYR A 78 -4.89 0.35 -0.63
N LYS A 79 -6.17 0.00 -0.53
CA LYS A 79 -6.73 -1.19 -1.16
C LYS A 79 -7.75 -0.79 -2.22
N LEU A 80 -7.53 -1.24 -3.45
CA LEU A 80 -8.43 -1.05 -4.58
C LEU A 80 -9.03 -2.39 -5.01
N ASP A 81 -10.35 -2.49 -4.91
CA ASP A 81 -11.11 -3.60 -5.46
C ASP A 81 -11.38 -3.37 -6.95
N THR A 82 -11.03 -4.35 -7.79
CA THR A 82 -11.17 -4.29 -9.25
C THR A 82 -12.19 -5.28 -9.80
N THR A 83 -13.06 -5.84 -8.95
CA THR A 83 -14.09 -6.83 -9.32
C THR A 83 -14.95 -6.37 -10.49
N ASP A 84 -15.41 -5.11 -10.45
CA ASP A 84 -16.31 -4.54 -11.45
C ASP A 84 -15.57 -3.87 -12.63
N PHE A 85 -14.25 -4.06 -12.75
CA PHE A 85 -13.47 -3.43 -13.83
C PHE A 85 -13.54 -4.21 -15.15
N GLU A 86 -14.27 -5.34 -15.19
CA GLU A 86 -14.55 -6.15 -16.38
C GLU A 86 -13.31 -6.44 -17.25
N PHE A 87 -12.20 -6.84 -16.61
CA PHE A 87 -10.98 -7.13 -17.34
C PHE A 87 -11.09 -8.37 -18.23
N SER A 88 -10.57 -8.24 -19.44
CA SER A 88 -10.49 -9.35 -20.40
C SER A 88 -9.21 -9.27 -21.23
N LYS A 89 -8.79 -10.40 -21.79
CA LYS A 89 -7.77 -10.42 -22.85
C LYS A 89 -8.46 -10.35 -24.22
N ARG A 90 -7.87 -9.69 -25.22
CA ARG A 90 -8.42 -9.74 -26.60
C ARG A 90 -8.19 -11.11 -27.22
N LYS A 91 -7.04 -11.70 -26.94
CA LYS A 91 -6.66 -13.07 -27.30
C LYS A 91 -6.04 -13.79 -26.11
N GLN A 92 -6.07 -15.11 -26.11
CA GLN A 92 -5.61 -15.91 -24.97
C GLN A 92 -4.13 -15.67 -24.65
N GLU A 93 -3.33 -15.46 -25.69
CA GLU A 93 -1.90 -15.18 -25.64
C GLU A 93 -1.55 -13.74 -25.28
N ASP A 94 -2.52 -12.83 -25.17
CA ASP A 94 -2.20 -11.44 -24.83
C ASP A 94 -1.66 -11.36 -23.40
N GLU A 95 -0.58 -10.59 -23.25
CA GLU A 95 0.07 -10.30 -21.97
C GLU A 95 -0.41 -8.96 -21.38
N VAL A 96 -1.42 -8.34 -21.98
CA VAL A 96 -2.05 -7.11 -21.50
C VAL A 96 -3.56 -7.28 -21.50
N LEU A 97 -4.21 -6.65 -20.53
CA LEU A 97 -5.67 -6.65 -20.41
C LEU A 97 -6.29 -5.47 -21.15
N GLN A 98 -7.59 -5.58 -21.41
CA GLN A 98 -8.47 -4.48 -21.75
C GLN A 98 -9.66 -4.49 -20.78
N SER A 99 -10.39 -3.38 -20.72
CA SER A 99 -11.59 -3.24 -19.91
C SER A 99 -12.72 -2.60 -20.73
N SER A 100 -13.96 -3.03 -20.47
CA SER A 100 -15.18 -2.42 -20.99
C SER A 100 -15.72 -1.28 -20.11
N THR A 101 -15.19 -1.08 -18.91
CA THR A 101 -15.62 -0.02 -17.98
C THR A 101 -14.65 1.16 -17.99
N GLU A 102 -15.15 2.34 -17.64
CA GLU A 102 -14.33 3.56 -17.57
C GLU A 102 -13.24 3.42 -16.50
N GLU A 103 -13.58 2.89 -15.32
CA GLU A 103 -12.62 2.70 -14.22
C GLU A 103 -11.54 1.68 -14.56
N GLY A 104 -11.89 0.56 -15.20
CA GLY A 104 -10.90 -0.42 -15.64
C GLY A 104 -9.99 0.10 -16.74
N GLN A 105 -10.49 0.97 -17.64
CA GLN A 105 -9.66 1.66 -18.63
C GLN A 105 -8.66 2.61 -17.96
N LYS A 106 -9.13 3.46 -17.04
CA LYS A 106 -8.26 4.37 -16.26
C LYS A 106 -7.21 3.60 -15.45
N PHE A 107 -7.61 2.49 -14.85
CA PHE A 107 -6.68 1.61 -14.13
C PHE A 107 -5.58 1.10 -15.06
N LEU A 108 -5.93 0.55 -16.23
CA LEU A 108 -4.96 0.02 -17.19
C LEU A 108 -4.08 1.11 -17.83
N GLU A 109 -4.52 2.36 -17.87
CA GLU A 109 -3.64 3.48 -18.27
C GLU A 109 -2.51 3.71 -17.25
N LYS A 110 -2.76 3.49 -15.95
CA LYS A 110 -1.75 3.61 -14.89
C LYS A 110 -0.94 2.33 -14.70
N PHE A 111 -1.56 1.18 -14.91
CA PHE A 111 -0.98 -0.15 -14.68
C PHE A 111 -1.12 -1.03 -15.94
N PRO A 112 -0.45 -0.67 -17.05
CA PRO A 112 -0.69 -1.29 -18.37
C PRO A 112 -0.33 -2.78 -18.47
N TYR A 113 0.49 -3.27 -17.54
CA TYR A 113 0.95 -4.66 -17.50
C TYR A 113 0.31 -5.47 -16.35
N PHE A 114 -0.75 -4.94 -15.74
CA PHE A 114 -1.51 -5.69 -14.74
C PHE A 114 -2.14 -6.95 -15.36
N LEU A 115 -1.97 -8.08 -14.67
CA LEU A 115 -2.49 -9.37 -15.12
C LEU A 115 -3.06 -10.24 -13.99
N TYR A 116 -2.59 -10.05 -12.75
CA TYR A 116 -2.84 -10.99 -11.65
C TYR A 116 -3.18 -10.26 -10.36
N THR A 117 -3.99 -10.92 -9.53
CA THR A 117 -4.32 -10.50 -8.16
C THR A 117 -3.89 -11.59 -7.16
N PRO A 118 -3.48 -11.23 -5.93
CA PRO A 118 -3.27 -9.86 -5.46
C PRO A 118 -2.01 -9.25 -6.11
N THR A 119 -1.96 -7.92 -6.23
CA THR A 119 -0.74 -7.20 -6.60
C THR A 119 -0.57 -5.99 -5.70
N ILE A 120 0.62 -5.80 -5.13
CA ILE A 120 0.96 -4.60 -4.35
C ILE A 120 1.92 -3.74 -5.17
N TYR A 121 1.46 -2.56 -5.58
CA TYR A 121 2.30 -1.57 -6.24
C TYR A 121 2.97 -0.64 -5.23
N THR A 122 4.23 -0.30 -5.46
CA THR A 122 4.89 0.83 -4.80
C THR A 122 4.88 2.02 -5.76
N ILE A 123 4.22 3.10 -5.35
CA ILE A 123 4.15 4.36 -6.10
C ILE A 123 4.99 5.39 -5.34
N GLN A 124 5.89 6.07 -6.05
CA GLN A 124 6.73 7.14 -5.49
C GLN A 124 6.69 8.36 -6.40
N ASP A 125 6.35 9.51 -5.82
CA ASP A 125 6.17 10.79 -6.51
C ASP A 125 5.22 10.69 -7.73
N GLY A 126 4.13 9.93 -7.59
CA GLY A 126 3.18 9.65 -8.67
C GLY A 126 3.70 8.73 -9.77
N VAL A 127 4.80 8.00 -9.55
CA VAL A 127 5.37 7.05 -10.50
C VAL A 127 5.35 5.65 -9.92
N VAL A 128 4.77 4.69 -10.63
CA VAL A 128 4.80 3.28 -10.26
C VAL A 128 6.25 2.77 -10.39
N ARG A 129 6.83 2.24 -9.32
CA ARG A 129 8.25 1.82 -9.27
C ARG A 129 8.42 0.32 -9.39
N SER A 130 7.58 -0.42 -8.67
CA SER A 130 7.66 -1.87 -8.59
C SER A 130 6.28 -2.45 -8.28
N ALA A 131 6.16 -3.74 -8.52
CA ALA A 131 5.01 -4.54 -8.11
C ALA A 131 5.50 -5.80 -7.40
N ALA A 132 4.79 -6.20 -6.35
CA ALA A 132 4.83 -7.54 -5.79
C ALA A 132 3.55 -8.26 -6.21
N ILE A 133 3.67 -9.34 -6.96
CA ILE A 133 2.57 -9.97 -7.71
C ILE A 133 2.33 -11.40 -7.21
N GLY A 134 1.07 -11.73 -6.96
CA GLY A 134 0.65 -13.02 -6.40
C GLY A 134 1.05 -13.18 -4.93
N PHE A 135 0.60 -14.26 -4.30
CA PHE A 135 1.03 -14.59 -2.94
C PHE A 135 1.30 -16.09 -2.83
N ASN A 136 2.50 -16.43 -2.35
CA ASN A 136 2.89 -17.78 -2.01
C ASN A 136 2.70 -17.99 -0.50
N GLU A 137 1.65 -18.74 -0.14
CA GLU A 137 1.30 -18.99 1.25
C GLU A 137 2.35 -19.84 1.99
N GLU A 138 3.06 -20.74 1.31
CA GLU A 138 4.07 -21.59 1.97
C GLU A 138 5.27 -20.77 2.42
N ASN A 139 5.76 -19.89 1.54
CA ASN A 139 6.97 -19.11 1.76
C ASN A 139 6.70 -17.72 2.36
N LYS A 140 5.43 -17.27 2.38
CA LYS A 140 5.02 -15.92 2.77
C LYS A 140 5.66 -14.82 1.89
N THR A 141 5.87 -15.16 0.61
CA THR A 141 6.51 -14.30 -0.38
C THR A 141 5.57 -13.94 -1.53
N MET A 142 5.97 -12.92 -2.28
CA MET A 142 5.36 -12.48 -3.54
C MET A 142 6.46 -12.41 -4.61
N SER A 143 6.08 -12.40 -5.90
CA SER A 143 7.04 -12.20 -6.99
C SER A 143 7.23 -10.71 -7.27
N GLU A 144 8.43 -10.20 -7.04
CA GLU A 144 8.80 -8.81 -7.29
C GLU A 144 9.17 -8.59 -8.76
N TRP A 145 8.60 -7.57 -9.39
CA TRP A 145 8.80 -7.25 -10.80
C TRP A 145 8.86 -5.74 -11.07
N ASN A 146 9.57 -5.37 -12.13
CA ASN A 146 9.59 -4.02 -12.68
C ASN A 146 8.32 -3.77 -13.53
N VAL A 147 7.68 -2.63 -13.34
CA VAL A 147 6.37 -2.33 -13.96
C VAL A 147 6.45 -1.83 -15.41
N ASP A 148 7.55 -2.11 -16.11
CA ASP A 148 7.77 -1.73 -17.52
C ASP A 148 7.36 -2.83 -18.52
N SER A 149 6.90 -3.97 -17.99
CA SER A 149 6.50 -5.15 -18.76
C SER A 149 5.58 -6.04 -17.93
N SER A 150 4.94 -6.99 -18.60
CA SER A 150 4.24 -8.09 -17.92
C SER A 150 5.25 -8.99 -17.23
N ILE A 151 4.84 -9.59 -16.11
CA ILE A 151 5.74 -10.40 -15.28
C ILE A 151 6.32 -11.60 -16.04
N ASP A 152 7.64 -11.76 -15.95
CA ASP A 152 8.36 -12.98 -16.34
C ASP A 152 8.67 -13.80 -15.08
N TRP A 153 7.89 -14.85 -14.85
CA TRP A 153 7.97 -15.68 -13.65
C TRP A 153 9.31 -16.38 -13.47
N ASP A 154 10.04 -16.66 -14.56
CA ASP A 154 11.36 -17.30 -14.49
C ASP A 154 12.46 -16.32 -14.05
N LYS A 155 12.17 -15.02 -14.07
CA LYS A 155 13.11 -13.95 -13.73
C LYS A 155 12.72 -13.13 -12.51
N ALA A 156 11.47 -13.21 -12.07
CA ALA A 156 10.99 -12.46 -10.92
C ALA A 156 11.69 -12.92 -9.64
N ASP A 157 12.13 -11.96 -8.83
CA ASP A 157 12.69 -12.25 -7.51
C ASP A 157 11.56 -12.56 -6.52
N GLU A 158 11.82 -13.40 -5.53
CA GLU A 158 10.89 -13.59 -4.42
C GLU A 158 11.16 -12.56 -3.31
N VAL A 159 10.08 -11.96 -2.78
CA VAL A 159 10.15 -10.99 -1.69
C VAL A 159 9.15 -11.32 -0.59
N ASP A 160 9.59 -11.26 0.68
CA ASP A 160 8.70 -11.31 1.84
C ASP A 160 7.72 -10.11 1.85
N VAL A 161 6.46 -10.35 2.17
CA VAL A 161 5.39 -9.34 2.12
C VAL A 161 5.72 -8.10 2.94
N TRP A 162 6.14 -8.27 4.20
CA TRP A 162 6.46 -7.13 5.08
C TRP A 162 7.73 -6.42 4.63
N LYS A 163 8.75 -7.19 4.20
CA LYS A 163 9.96 -6.62 3.61
C LYS A 163 9.68 -5.80 2.36
N TYR A 164 8.65 -6.12 1.59
CA TYR A 164 8.22 -5.30 0.45
C TYR A 164 7.46 -4.05 0.92
N LEU A 165 6.54 -4.22 1.88
CA LEU A 165 5.70 -3.15 2.41
C LEU A 165 6.49 -2.05 3.14
N GLU A 166 7.55 -2.39 3.85
CA GLU A 166 8.29 -1.45 4.71
C GLU A 166 9.48 -0.72 4.04
N ARG A 167 9.57 -0.76 2.71
CA ARG A 167 10.70 -0.18 1.96
C ARG A 167 10.68 1.35 1.85
#